data_AF-A0A9D2NCU2-F1
#
_entry.id   AF-A0A9D2NCU2-F1
#
_cell.length_a   1.000
_cell.length_b   1.000
_cell.length_c   1.000
_cell.angle_alpha   90.00
_cell.angle_beta   90.00
_cell.angle_gamma   90.00
#
_symmetry.space_group_name_H-M   'P 1'
#
loop_
_entity.id
_entity.type
_entity.pdbx_description
1 polymer ?
#
loop_
_entity_poly.entity_id
_entity_poly.type
_entity_poly.pdbx_seq_one_letter_code
_entity_poly.pdbx_strand_id
1 'polypeptide(L)'
;MKKFITKAALSLALATLLGALAAGCGSAETETEETAQESAAETGTETAAEAETQDYGPEAYLNGINAADYVTLGEYKGIEVSVDAAVVTDEYLQSYIDYVLQSNMVKTEITDRPVEEGDIVNIDYEGKIDGVAFDGGTAQGYDLTIGSGTFIDGFEDGLIGAQSGETLDVNVTFPENYQGKEVAGKDAVFTVTVNSISVESLPELTDEFVQGLELDVQTVEEFRQYAYDLLMEEEQATRDANAEAAVLEAVMANAQLQDPPEDMTNRYYSRMIDNMTYYASIYGYDLESFLSMQGMSEDSVRESSADAGREIITMQAIADAEGLQVTDEELDAEIESNAASLGYEDAEEYRASLDVEGYREYMMSEKVLAFLLDNAVVTDNEPETAAEAAGTESAETETAETESTEP
;
A
#
# COMPACT_ATOMS: atom_id res chain seq x y z
N MET A 1 -27.22 12.42 21.44
CA MET A 1 -27.76 11.12 21.00
C MET A 1 -28.07 11.23 19.51
N LYS A 2 -27.34 10.50 18.66
CA LYS A 2 -27.15 10.67 17.18
C LYS A 2 -25.98 11.60 16.81
N LYS A 3 -24.77 11.02 16.79
CA LYS A 3 -23.56 11.39 16.02
C LYS A 3 -22.41 10.51 16.52
N PHE A 4 -22.46 9.19 16.29
CA PHE A 4 -21.38 8.23 16.59
C PHE A 4 -21.61 6.90 15.84
N ILE A 5 -21.99 6.96 14.56
CA ILE A 5 -22.06 5.77 13.70
C ILE A 5 -21.55 6.17 12.33
N THR A 6 -20.22 6.17 12.17
CA THR A 6 -19.45 6.03 10.92
C THR A 6 -17.98 6.37 11.25
N LYS A 7 -17.27 5.40 11.83
CA LYS A 7 -15.81 5.28 11.75
C LYS A 7 -15.53 3.79 11.83
N ALA A 8 -15.52 3.12 10.68
CA ALA A 8 -14.95 1.79 10.57
C ALA A 8 -13.44 1.99 10.61
N ALA A 9 -12.86 1.85 11.80
CA ALA A 9 -11.42 1.76 11.96
C ALA A 9 -11.05 0.32 11.60
N LEU A 10 -10.21 0.22 10.58
CA LEU A 10 -9.60 -1.00 10.10
C LEU A 10 -8.28 -1.14 10.87
N SER A 11 -8.29 -1.78 12.05
CA SER A 11 -7.07 -1.93 12.84
C SER A 11 -7.07 -3.20 13.69
N LEU A 12 -7.08 -4.35 13.02
CA LEU A 12 -6.42 -5.54 13.57
C LEU A 12 -5.08 -5.69 12.85
N ALA A 13 -4.01 -5.53 13.62
CA ALA A 13 -2.64 -5.73 13.18
C ALA A 13 -2.42 -7.19 12.72
N LEU A 14 -2.71 -7.44 11.45
CA LEU A 14 -2.13 -8.56 10.71
C LEU A 14 -1.73 -8.05 9.33
N ALA A 15 -0.47 -7.62 9.24
CA ALA A 15 0.24 -7.19 8.05
C ALA A 15 -0.30 -5.90 7.36
N THR A 16 0.40 -4.81 7.63
CA THR A 16 0.48 -3.61 6.77
C THR A 16 0.80 -3.98 5.32
N LEU A 17 -0.21 -3.98 4.45
CA LEU A 17 -0.15 -3.62 3.03
C LEU A 17 -1.57 -3.67 2.47
N LEU A 18 -2.28 -2.54 2.54
CA LEU A 18 -3.54 -2.34 1.82
C LEU A 18 -3.51 -0.91 1.25
N GLY A 19 -2.76 -0.76 0.16
CA GLY A 19 -2.77 0.41 -0.69
C GLY A 19 -3.59 0.15 -1.94
N ALA A 20 -4.68 0.92 -2.07
CA ALA A 20 -5.39 1.29 -3.30
C ALA A 20 -6.00 0.19 -4.19
N LEU A 21 -7.34 0.21 -4.32
CA LEU A 21 -8.07 0.50 -5.57
C LEU A 21 -9.55 0.10 -5.44
N ALA A 22 -10.45 1.09 -5.47
CA ALA A 22 -11.64 1.09 -6.34
C ALA A 22 -12.53 2.31 -6.04
N ALA A 23 -12.30 3.41 -6.76
CA ALA A 23 -13.28 4.46 -6.98
C ALA A 23 -13.59 4.56 -8.48
N GLY A 24 -14.88 4.63 -8.81
CA GLY A 24 -15.42 4.93 -10.16
C GLY A 24 -15.67 3.69 -11.04
N CYS A 25 -16.76 3.55 -11.80
CA CYS A 25 -17.85 4.44 -12.22
C CYS A 25 -18.99 3.50 -12.74
N GLY A 26 -20.27 3.79 -12.57
CA GLY A 26 -21.02 4.71 -13.44
C GLY A 26 -21.72 3.97 -14.60
N SER A 27 -23.04 3.82 -14.51
CA SER A 27 -23.93 3.10 -15.43
C SER A 27 -24.08 3.75 -16.83
N ALA A 28 -24.17 2.93 -17.89
CA ALA A 28 -24.93 3.26 -19.11
C ALA A 28 -25.16 2.02 -20.01
N GLU A 29 -26.43 1.75 -20.32
CA GLU A 29 -26.89 0.85 -21.40
C GLU A 29 -26.64 1.47 -22.79
N THR A 30 -26.34 0.68 -23.84
CA THR A 30 -27.03 0.66 -25.16
C THR A 30 -26.50 -0.48 -26.05
N GLU A 31 -27.41 -1.14 -26.78
CA GLU A 31 -27.22 -2.28 -27.69
C GLU A 31 -26.57 -1.98 -29.06
N THR A 32 -26.19 -3.08 -29.75
CA THR A 32 -26.10 -3.38 -31.21
C THR A 32 -24.76 -3.46 -31.97
N GLU A 33 -24.39 -4.73 -32.24
CA GLU A 33 -24.00 -5.40 -33.51
C GLU A 33 -22.71 -5.07 -34.30
N GLU A 34 -21.74 -5.98 -34.12
CA GLU A 34 -21.08 -6.88 -35.11
C GLU A 34 -20.36 -6.30 -36.35
N THR A 35 -19.02 -6.41 -36.39
CA THR A 35 -18.28 -7.21 -37.40
C THR A 35 -16.80 -7.37 -37.04
N ALA A 36 -16.33 -8.61 -37.07
CA ALA A 36 -15.02 -9.09 -36.61
C ALA A 36 -13.91 -9.00 -37.68
N GLN A 37 -12.64 -8.77 -37.25
CA GLN A 37 -11.49 -9.63 -37.62
C GLN A 37 -10.23 -9.37 -36.75
N GLU A 38 -10.13 -10.16 -35.67
CA GLU A 38 -8.97 -10.89 -35.11
C GLU A 38 -7.52 -10.37 -35.29
N SER A 39 -6.92 -9.92 -34.18
CA SER A 39 -5.49 -10.12 -33.85
C SER A 39 -5.32 -10.03 -32.33
N ALA A 40 -4.69 -11.06 -31.76
CA ALA A 40 -4.63 -11.37 -30.34
C ALA A 40 -3.91 -10.33 -29.48
N ALA A 41 -4.59 -9.92 -28.41
CA ALA A 41 -4.01 -9.56 -27.12
C ALA A 41 -4.94 -10.16 -26.06
N GLU A 42 -4.62 -11.36 -25.58
CA GLU A 42 -5.25 -11.92 -24.38
C GLU A 42 -4.82 -11.04 -23.20
N THR A 43 -5.65 -10.03 -22.94
CA THR A 43 -5.73 -9.32 -21.67
C THR A 43 -7.15 -9.57 -21.20
N GLY A 44 -7.31 -10.39 -20.18
CA GLY A 44 -8.63 -10.63 -19.61
C GLY A 44 -8.75 -11.93 -18.86
N THR A 45 -8.84 -11.78 -17.54
CA THR A 45 -9.53 -12.70 -16.63
C THR A 45 -8.94 -14.10 -16.49
N GLU A 46 -7.77 -14.19 -15.85
CA GLU A 46 -7.46 -15.40 -15.08
C GLU A 46 -7.64 -15.10 -13.59
N THR A 47 -8.72 -15.68 -13.07
CA THR A 47 -8.82 -16.23 -11.72
C THR A 47 -8.80 -15.18 -10.61
N ALA A 48 -9.96 -14.60 -10.33
CA ALA A 48 -10.38 -14.57 -8.94
C ALA A 48 -10.34 -16.03 -8.49
N ALA A 49 -9.27 -16.41 -7.79
CA ALA A 49 -9.29 -17.67 -7.08
C ALA A 49 -10.54 -17.61 -6.22
N GLU A 50 -11.49 -18.50 -6.47
CA GLU A 50 -12.45 -18.87 -5.44
C GLU A 50 -11.57 -19.25 -4.25
N ALA A 51 -11.38 -18.32 -3.32
CA ALA A 51 -10.74 -18.61 -2.06
C ALA A 51 -11.70 -19.58 -1.38
N GLU A 52 -11.50 -20.89 -1.60
CA GLU A 52 -12.16 -21.90 -0.79
C GLU A 52 -11.84 -21.51 0.65
N THR A 53 -12.86 -21.08 1.40
CA THR A 53 -12.73 -20.79 2.82
C THR A 53 -12.25 -22.08 3.46
N GLN A 54 -10.97 -22.13 3.83
CA GLN A 54 -10.40 -23.30 4.47
C GLN A 54 -11.14 -23.53 5.79
N ASP A 55 -11.81 -24.66 5.92
CA ASP A 55 -12.50 -25.05 7.15
C ASP A 55 -11.46 -25.56 8.17
N TYR A 56 -11.22 -24.78 9.21
CA TYR A 56 -10.26 -25.10 10.27
C TYR A 56 -10.91 -25.90 11.43
N GLY A 57 -12.22 -26.14 11.39
CA GLY A 57 -12.97 -26.73 12.50
C GLY A 57 -13.13 -25.78 13.69
N PRO A 58 -14.11 -26.01 14.58
CA PRO A 58 -14.42 -25.10 15.68
C PRO A 58 -13.28 -24.95 16.71
N GLU A 59 -12.44 -25.98 16.88
CA GLU A 59 -11.33 -25.98 17.83
C GLU A 59 -10.20 -25.00 17.48
N ALA A 60 -10.16 -24.52 16.24
CA ALA A 60 -9.20 -23.50 15.79
C ALA A 60 -9.63 -22.06 16.15
N TYR A 61 -10.85 -21.87 16.65
CA TYR A 61 -11.45 -20.58 17.00
C TYR A 61 -11.60 -20.43 18.51
N LEU A 62 -11.89 -19.22 18.98
CA LEU A 62 -12.21 -18.96 20.39
C LEU A 62 -13.43 -19.75 20.90
N ASN A 63 -14.34 -20.14 20.00
CA ASN A 63 -15.53 -20.90 20.32
C ASN A 63 -15.19 -22.32 20.81
N GLY A 64 -15.19 -22.51 22.13
CA GLY A 64 -14.81 -23.77 22.77
C GLY A 64 -13.48 -23.71 23.55
N ILE A 65 -12.76 -22.59 23.45
CA ILE A 65 -11.58 -22.31 24.27
C ILE A 65 -12.04 -21.60 25.56
N ASN A 66 -11.62 -22.15 26.70
CA ASN A 66 -11.76 -21.47 27.98
C ASN A 66 -10.52 -20.60 28.21
N ALA A 67 -10.62 -19.29 28.01
CA ALA A 67 -9.48 -18.38 28.07
C ALA A 67 -8.73 -18.43 29.41
N ALA A 68 -9.42 -18.75 30.52
CA ALA A 68 -8.79 -18.87 31.85
C ALA A 68 -7.81 -20.04 31.98
N ASP A 69 -7.84 -21.02 31.07
CA ASP A 69 -6.87 -22.11 31.03
C ASP A 69 -5.51 -21.67 30.44
N TYR A 70 -5.51 -20.57 29.69
CA TYR A 70 -4.36 -20.08 28.92
C TYR A 70 -3.84 -18.72 29.41
N VAL A 71 -4.72 -17.90 29.98
CA VAL A 71 -4.39 -16.53 30.40
C VAL A 71 -4.82 -16.31 31.84
N THR A 72 -3.88 -15.86 32.66
CA THR A 72 -4.19 -15.21 33.94
C THR A 72 -3.95 -13.72 33.79
N LEU A 73 -5.03 -12.93 33.74
CA LEU A 73 -4.97 -11.48 33.58
C LEU A 73 -4.27 -10.81 34.76
N GLY A 74 -3.38 -9.87 34.43
CA GLY A 74 -2.80 -8.92 35.38
C GLY A 74 -3.61 -7.63 35.46
N GLU A 75 -2.93 -6.50 35.56
CA GLU A 75 -3.53 -5.18 35.42
C GLU A 75 -3.77 -4.87 33.95
N TYR A 76 -5.01 -4.50 33.60
CA TYR A 76 -5.43 -4.16 32.23
C TYR A 76 -6.30 -2.89 32.15
N LYS A 77 -6.50 -2.20 33.27
CA LYS A 77 -7.21 -0.90 33.34
C LYS A 77 -6.27 0.11 33.96
N GLY A 78 -6.34 1.36 33.52
CA GLY A 78 -5.44 2.43 33.99
C GLY A 78 -4.02 2.29 33.44
N ILE A 79 -3.84 1.55 32.35
CA ILE A 79 -2.53 1.37 31.70
C ILE A 79 -2.05 2.74 31.21
N GLU A 80 -0.86 3.14 31.66
CA GLU A 80 -0.24 4.39 31.24
C GLU A 80 0.70 4.10 30.07
N VAL A 81 0.44 4.73 28.92
CA VAL A 81 1.32 4.65 27.73
C VAL A 81 1.59 6.05 27.19
N SER A 82 2.74 6.21 26.55
CA SER A 82 3.10 7.44 25.87
C SER A 82 3.38 7.15 24.40
N VAL A 83 2.70 7.86 23.51
CA VAL A 83 2.82 7.70 22.05
C VAL A 83 3.15 9.03 21.41
N ASP A 84 3.63 9.00 20.17
CA ASP A 84 3.93 10.24 19.46
C ASP A 84 2.65 11.03 19.16
N ALA A 85 2.73 12.35 19.30
CA ALA A 85 1.63 13.24 19.00
C ALA A 85 1.32 13.23 17.49
N ALA A 86 0.04 13.29 17.13
CA ALA A 86 -0.36 13.55 15.75
C ALA A 86 0.05 14.97 15.34
N VAL A 87 0.97 15.10 14.38
CA VAL A 87 1.52 16.39 13.97
C VAL A 87 1.68 16.45 12.45
N VAL A 88 1.00 17.42 11.83
CA VAL A 88 1.25 17.80 10.44
C VAL A 88 2.18 18.99 10.41
N THR A 89 3.41 18.78 9.94
CA THR A 89 4.40 19.84 9.75
C THR A 89 4.14 20.60 8.46
N ASP A 90 4.64 21.84 8.36
CA ASP A 90 4.58 22.62 7.11
C ASP A 90 5.28 21.89 5.94
N GLU A 91 6.35 21.13 6.24
CA GLU A 91 7.08 20.33 5.25
C GLU A 91 6.25 19.16 4.75
N TYR A 92 5.54 18.45 5.64
CA TYR A 92 4.65 17.37 5.24
C TYR A 92 3.46 17.88 4.42
N LEU A 93 2.86 19.00 4.84
CA LEU A 93 1.81 19.64 4.06
C LEU A 93 2.32 20.07 2.68
N GLN A 94 3.53 20.63 2.60
CA GLN A 94 4.11 21.06 1.34
C GLN A 94 4.45 19.87 0.43
N SER A 95 4.95 18.76 0.96
CA SER A 95 5.23 17.56 0.15
C SER A 95 3.96 16.94 -0.43
N TYR A 96 2.86 16.94 0.32
CA TYR A 96 1.55 16.52 -0.20
C TYR A 96 1.07 17.43 -1.33
N ILE A 97 1.19 18.75 -1.17
CA ILE A 97 0.83 19.71 -2.23
C ILE A 97 1.70 19.49 -3.47
N ASP A 98 3.01 19.31 -3.30
CA ASP A 98 3.93 19.07 -4.40
C ASP A 98 3.60 17.75 -5.12
N TYR A 99 3.23 16.70 -4.37
CA TYR A 99 2.73 15.45 -4.93
C TYR A 99 1.47 15.67 -5.79
N VAL A 100 0.49 16.44 -5.30
CA VAL A 100 -0.72 16.76 -6.06
C VAL A 100 -0.39 17.52 -7.34
N LEU A 101 0.55 18.48 -7.31
CA LEU A 101 1.00 19.20 -8.50
C LEU A 101 1.72 18.26 -9.50
N GLN A 102 2.57 17.36 -9.01
CA GLN A 102 3.27 16.36 -9.83
C GLN A 102 2.31 15.35 -10.47
N SER A 103 1.27 14.94 -9.77
CA SER A 103 0.24 14.04 -10.32
C SER A 103 -0.68 14.73 -11.34
N ASN A 104 -0.62 16.06 -11.44
CA ASN A 104 -1.43 16.87 -12.35
C ASN A 104 -0.58 17.72 -13.31
N MET A 105 0.57 17.18 -13.76
CA MET A 105 1.42 17.86 -14.74
C MET A 105 0.65 18.20 -16.02
N VAL A 106 0.95 19.39 -16.57
CA VAL A 106 0.30 19.88 -17.78
C VAL A 106 1.17 19.55 -18.98
N LYS A 107 0.66 18.67 -19.86
CA LYS A 107 1.29 18.36 -21.14
C LYS A 107 0.91 19.41 -22.18
N THR A 108 1.90 20.17 -22.64
CA THR A 108 1.73 21.21 -23.66
C THR A 108 2.39 20.79 -24.97
N GLU A 109 1.64 20.78 -26.06
CA GLU A 109 2.18 20.49 -27.40
C GLU A 109 3.10 21.62 -27.89
N ILE A 110 4.25 21.24 -28.46
CA ILE A 110 5.24 22.13 -29.04
C ILE A 110 5.23 21.97 -30.57
N THR A 111 4.91 23.06 -31.27
CA THR A 111 4.78 23.04 -32.75
C THR A 111 5.71 24.01 -33.46
N ASP A 112 6.46 24.84 -32.73
CA ASP A 112 7.19 25.99 -33.25
C ASP A 112 8.72 25.89 -33.12
N ARG A 113 9.23 24.78 -32.55
CA ARG A 113 10.67 24.49 -32.43
C ARG A 113 10.98 22.99 -32.60
N PRO A 114 12.23 22.63 -32.95
CA PRO A 114 12.67 21.24 -32.94
C PRO A 114 12.68 20.63 -31.53
N VAL A 115 12.84 19.30 -31.49
CA VAL A 115 13.09 18.51 -30.28
C VAL A 115 14.34 19.03 -29.55
N GLU A 116 14.20 19.22 -28.24
CA GLU A 116 15.25 19.56 -27.29
C GLU A 116 15.28 18.56 -26.12
N GLU A 117 16.34 18.59 -25.32
CA GLU A 117 16.44 17.78 -24.10
C GLU A 117 15.32 18.15 -23.10
N GLY A 118 14.67 17.13 -22.53
CA GLY A 118 13.51 17.28 -21.64
C GLY A 118 12.14 17.28 -22.32
N ASP A 119 12.08 17.29 -23.66
CA ASP A 119 10.81 17.13 -24.38
C ASP A 119 10.31 15.69 -24.32
N ILE A 120 8.97 15.54 -24.33
CA ILE A 120 8.29 14.27 -24.57
C ILE A 120 7.92 14.22 -26.05
N VAL A 121 8.52 13.28 -26.78
CA VAL A 121 8.24 13.04 -28.19
C VAL A 121 7.40 11.78 -28.36
N ASN A 122 6.32 11.88 -29.13
CA ASN A 122 5.60 10.70 -29.57
C ASN A 122 6.28 10.18 -30.85
N ILE A 123 6.74 8.93 -30.84
CA ILE A 123 7.52 8.35 -31.93
C ILE A 123 6.98 7.03 -32.43
N ASP A 124 7.18 6.80 -33.73
CA ASP A 124 7.14 5.49 -34.36
C ASP A 124 8.57 5.12 -34.73
N TYR A 125 9.01 3.90 -34.43
CA TYR A 125 10.35 3.48 -34.84
C TYR A 125 10.38 2.05 -35.35
N GLU A 126 11.29 1.78 -36.29
CA GLU A 126 11.63 0.45 -36.79
C GLU A 126 13.15 0.27 -36.80
N GLY A 127 13.64 -0.62 -35.95
CA GLY A 127 15.05 -0.98 -35.79
C GLY A 127 15.47 -2.14 -36.68
N LYS A 128 16.64 -2.01 -37.33
CA LYS A 128 17.23 -3.04 -38.19
C LYS A 128 18.70 -3.24 -37.87
N ILE A 129 19.13 -4.51 -37.87
CA ILE A 129 20.53 -4.92 -37.81
C ILE A 129 20.86 -5.60 -39.13
N ASP A 130 21.93 -5.16 -39.80
CA ASP A 130 22.31 -5.63 -41.13
C ASP A 130 21.15 -5.58 -42.17
N GLY A 131 20.24 -4.61 -42.01
CA GLY A 131 19.07 -4.42 -42.87
C GLY A 131 17.87 -5.34 -42.59
N VAL A 132 17.94 -6.15 -41.54
CA VAL A 132 16.85 -7.06 -41.11
C VAL A 132 16.25 -6.56 -39.80
N ALA A 133 14.92 -6.44 -39.73
CA ALA A 133 14.22 -6.08 -38.50
C ALA A 133 14.40 -7.18 -37.45
N PHE A 134 14.48 -6.78 -36.18
CA PHE A 134 14.64 -7.71 -35.06
C PHE A 134 13.50 -7.55 -34.05
N ASP A 135 13.29 -8.58 -33.24
CA ASP A 135 12.19 -8.61 -32.27
C ASP A 135 12.40 -7.58 -31.15
N GLY A 136 11.33 -6.88 -30.77
CA GLY A 136 11.39 -5.72 -29.87
C GLY A 136 12.00 -4.44 -30.48
N GLY A 137 12.37 -4.45 -31.77
CA GLY A 137 12.94 -3.31 -32.48
C GLY A 137 11.92 -2.32 -33.06
N THR A 138 10.62 -2.56 -32.92
CA THR A 138 9.57 -1.77 -33.56
C THR A 138 8.47 -1.39 -32.58
N ALA A 139 8.08 -0.12 -32.57
CA ALA A 139 6.90 0.37 -31.85
C ALA A 139 6.24 1.53 -32.61
N GLN A 140 4.97 1.80 -32.29
CA GLN A 140 4.20 2.93 -32.80
C GLN A 140 3.54 3.67 -31.65
N GLY A 141 3.46 5.00 -31.75
CA GLY A 141 2.82 5.86 -30.78
C GLY A 141 3.48 5.87 -29.41
N TYR A 142 4.79 5.58 -29.33
CA TYR A 142 5.51 5.52 -28.06
C TYR A 142 5.90 6.92 -27.59
N ASP A 143 5.53 7.29 -26.36
CA ASP A 143 5.96 8.55 -25.74
C ASP A 143 7.33 8.37 -25.08
N LEU A 144 8.34 9.10 -25.57
CA LEU A 144 9.70 9.07 -25.07
C LEU A 144 10.10 10.45 -24.54
N THR A 145 10.54 10.51 -23.29
CA THR A 145 11.19 11.70 -22.73
C THR A 145 12.65 11.74 -23.16
N ILE A 146 13.06 12.78 -23.87
CA ILE A 146 14.43 12.98 -24.34
C ILE A 146 15.33 13.34 -23.16
N GLY A 147 16.40 12.56 -22.96
CA GLY A 147 17.30 12.65 -21.82
C GLY A 147 16.93 11.74 -20.65
N SER A 148 15.92 10.87 -20.79
CA SER A 148 15.52 9.91 -19.75
C SER A 148 16.51 8.76 -19.58
N GLY A 149 17.27 8.43 -20.64
CA GLY A 149 18.16 7.27 -20.65
C GLY A 149 17.40 5.94 -20.62
N THR A 150 16.11 5.95 -20.97
CA THR A 150 15.28 4.74 -21.06
C THR A 150 15.64 3.94 -22.31
N PHE A 151 16.11 4.62 -23.36
CA PHE A 151 16.58 4.00 -24.59
C PHE A 151 18.10 3.85 -24.59
N ILE A 152 18.61 3.04 -25.53
CA ILE A 152 20.04 2.85 -25.72
C ILE A 152 20.77 4.17 -26.03
N ASP A 153 21.98 4.32 -25.48
CA ASP A 153 22.81 5.50 -25.68
C ASP A 153 22.90 5.91 -27.15
N GLY A 154 22.73 7.21 -27.40
CA GLY A 154 22.71 7.81 -28.74
C GLY A 154 21.38 7.73 -29.48
N PHE A 155 20.39 6.97 -29.00
CA PHE A 155 19.05 6.97 -29.58
C PHE A 155 18.36 8.32 -29.35
N GLU A 156 18.26 8.74 -28.09
CA GLU A 156 17.59 9.99 -27.68
C GLU A 156 18.31 11.23 -28.26
N ASP A 157 19.64 11.26 -28.21
CA ASP A 157 20.46 12.33 -28.80
C ASP A 157 20.25 12.47 -30.32
N GLY A 158 19.99 11.35 -31.00
CA GLY A 158 19.74 11.32 -32.43
C GLY A 158 18.43 12.01 -32.84
N LEU A 159 17.49 12.19 -31.91
CA LEU A 159 16.21 12.87 -32.14
C LEU A 159 16.28 14.38 -31.91
N ILE A 160 17.28 14.87 -31.15
CA ILE A 160 17.47 16.30 -30.89
C ILE A 160 17.66 17.06 -32.21
N GLY A 161 16.88 18.12 -32.41
CA GLY A 161 16.90 18.91 -33.63
C GLY A 161 15.86 18.50 -34.69
N ALA A 162 15.21 17.33 -34.55
CA ALA A 162 14.15 16.89 -35.46
C ALA A 162 12.88 17.74 -35.28
N GLN A 163 12.08 17.88 -36.34
CA GLN A 163 10.77 18.53 -36.31
C GLN A 163 9.64 17.51 -36.13
N SER A 164 8.49 17.94 -35.62
CA SER A 164 7.26 17.13 -35.70
C SER A 164 6.91 16.82 -37.16
N GLY A 165 6.56 15.57 -37.42
CA GLY A 165 6.33 14.97 -38.73
C GLY A 165 7.61 14.54 -39.47
N GLU A 166 8.80 14.74 -38.90
CA GLU A 166 10.06 14.34 -39.53
C GLU A 166 10.36 12.86 -39.32
N THR A 167 10.83 12.19 -40.37
CA THR A 167 11.37 10.83 -40.32
C THR A 167 12.87 10.87 -40.56
N LEU A 168 13.64 10.26 -39.66
CA LEU A 168 15.10 10.22 -39.69
C LEU A 168 15.65 8.84 -39.32
N ASP A 169 16.87 8.55 -39.78
CA ASP A 169 17.59 7.33 -39.44
C ASP A 169 18.57 7.62 -38.29
N VAL A 170 18.34 7.00 -37.14
CA VAL A 170 19.19 7.08 -35.94
C VAL A 170 20.09 5.85 -35.90
N ASN A 171 21.41 6.08 -35.83
CA ASN A 171 22.41 5.02 -35.83
C ASN A 171 22.95 4.84 -34.42
N VAL A 172 22.88 3.62 -33.90
CA VAL A 172 23.21 3.29 -32.53
C VAL A 172 23.98 1.98 -32.46
N THR A 173 24.74 1.78 -31.40
CA THR A 173 25.42 0.53 -31.09
C THR A 173 24.87 0.00 -29.78
N PHE A 174 24.33 -1.22 -29.79
CA PHE A 174 23.87 -1.86 -28.56
C PHE A 174 25.03 -2.08 -27.59
N PRO A 175 24.85 -1.83 -26.28
CA PRO A 175 25.85 -2.16 -25.28
C PRO A 175 26.27 -3.64 -25.33
N GLU A 176 27.53 -3.92 -25.02
CA GLU A 176 28.07 -5.30 -24.97
C GLU A 176 27.34 -6.18 -23.93
N ASN A 177 26.79 -5.56 -22.89
CA ASN A 177 26.07 -6.21 -21.79
C ASN A 177 24.54 -6.10 -21.91
N TYR A 178 24.00 -5.84 -23.11
CA TYR A 178 22.56 -5.71 -23.30
C TYR A 178 21.80 -7.02 -22.99
N GLN A 179 20.61 -6.92 -22.40
CA GLN A 179 19.83 -8.09 -21.96
C GLN A 179 19.46 -9.03 -23.13
N GLY A 180 19.32 -8.49 -24.35
CA GLY A 180 19.16 -9.28 -25.58
C GLY A 180 20.50 -9.74 -26.16
N LYS A 181 20.91 -10.99 -25.87
CA LYS A 181 22.17 -11.59 -26.38
C LYS A 181 22.31 -11.56 -27.91
N GLU A 182 21.19 -11.52 -28.62
CA GLU A 182 21.17 -11.52 -30.09
C GLU A 182 21.49 -10.14 -30.69
N VAL A 183 21.32 -9.07 -29.93
CA VAL A 183 21.56 -7.69 -30.39
C VAL A 183 22.74 -7.02 -29.69
N ALA A 184 23.19 -7.54 -28.55
CA ALA A 184 24.32 -7.02 -27.78
C ALA A 184 25.58 -6.80 -28.63
N GLY A 185 26.19 -5.62 -28.51
CA GLY A 185 27.40 -5.22 -29.24
C GLY A 185 27.22 -4.98 -30.75
N LYS A 186 25.99 -5.06 -31.28
CA LYS A 186 25.73 -4.86 -32.72
C LYS A 186 25.34 -3.42 -33.03
N ASP A 187 25.71 -2.98 -34.22
CA ASP A 187 25.21 -1.73 -34.80
C ASP A 187 23.80 -1.92 -35.35
N ALA A 188 22.93 -0.96 -35.07
CA ALA A 188 21.56 -0.93 -35.55
C ALA A 188 21.21 0.44 -36.12
N VAL A 189 20.29 0.44 -37.08
CA VAL A 189 19.69 1.64 -37.63
C VAL A 189 18.21 1.63 -37.30
N PHE A 190 17.76 2.67 -36.63
CA PHE A 190 16.36 2.90 -36.33
C PHE A 190 15.83 3.98 -37.25
N THR A 191 14.88 3.64 -38.10
CA THR A 191 14.08 4.65 -38.80
C THR A 191 13.00 5.13 -37.84
N VAL A 192 13.12 6.37 -37.36
CA VAL A 192 12.23 6.99 -36.38
C VAL A 192 11.42 8.08 -37.04
N THR A 193 10.12 8.12 -36.78
CA THR A 193 9.23 9.24 -37.13
C THR A 193 8.82 9.94 -35.85
N VAL A 194 9.05 11.25 -35.77
CA VAL A 194 8.58 12.09 -34.66
C VAL A 194 7.17 12.54 -34.99
N ASN A 195 6.16 11.96 -34.34
CA ASN A 195 4.76 12.29 -34.59
C ASN A 195 4.43 13.66 -33.99
N SER A 196 4.71 13.86 -32.71
CA SER A 196 4.50 15.12 -32.00
C SER A 196 5.59 15.38 -30.96
N ILE A 197 5.71 16.64 -30.56
CA ILE A 197 6.61 17.10 -29.52
C ILE A 197 5.74 17.77 -28.46
N SER A 198 6.01 17.49 -27.20
CA SER A 198 5.31 18.09 -26.07
C SER A 198 6.29 18.28 -24.91
N VAL A 199 5.92 19.14 -23.97
CA VAL A 199 6.64 19.32 -22.71
C VAL A 199 5.65 19.19 -21.56
N GLU A 200 6.06 18.53 -20.49
CA GLU A 200 5.31 18.52 -19.24
C GLU A 200 5.87 19.60 -18.31
N SER A 201 4.97 20.40 -17.74
CA SER A 201 5.32 21.39 -16.73
C SER A 201 4.49 21.19 -15.48
N LEU A 202 5.10 21.48 -14.33
CA LEU A 202 4.36 21.55 -13.08
C LEU A 202 3.36 22.71 -13.16
N PRO A 203 2.08 22.47 -12.87
CA PRO A 203 1.13 23.56 -12.72
C PRO A 203 1.53 24.44 -11.54
N GLU A 204 1.14 25.72 -11.60
CA GLU A 204 1.22 26.60 -10.43
C GLU A 204 0.00 26.36 -9.53
N LEU A 205 0.23 26.30 -8.22
CA LEU A 205 -0.85 26.23 -7.24
C LEU A 205 -1.63 27.56 -7.24
N THR A 206 -2.76 27.58 -7.93
CA THR A 206 -3.66 28.73 -8.10
C THR A 206 -5.11 28.33 -7.84
N ASP A 207 -5.99 29.30 -7.60
CA ASP A 207 -7.42 29.01 -7.40
C ASP A 207 -8.04 28.32 -8.63
N GLU A 208 -7.56 28.61 -9.84
CA GLU A 208 -8.00 27.94 -11.07
C GLU A 208 -7.57 26.48 -11.11
N PHE A 209 -6.34 26.17 -10.70
CA PHE A 209 -5.86 24.80 -10.54
C PHE A 209 -6.72 24.03 -9.52
N VAL A 210 -6.98 24.61 -8.35
CA VAL A 210 -7.79 23.99 -7.30
C VAL A 210 -9.20 23.68 -7.79
N GLN A 211 -9.83 24.60 -8.53
CA GLN A 211 -11.14 24.37 -9.14
C GLN A 211 -11.12 23.21 -10.15
N GLY A 212 -9.99 22.98 -10.82
CA GLY A 212 -9.79 21.88 -11.75
C GLY A 212 -9.63 20.50 -11.08
N LEU A 213 -9.36 20.44 -9.77
CA LEU A 213 -9.27 19.19 -9.02
C LEU A 213 -10.64 18.55 -8.72
N GLU A 214 -11.74 19.24 -9.03
CA GLU A 214 -13.12 18.79 -8.76
C GLU A 214 -13.37 18.41 -7.30
N LEU A 215 -12.63 19.02 -6.37
CA LEU A 215 -12.82 18.90 -4.93
C LEU A 215 -13.90 19.88 -4.44
N ASP A 216 -14.44 19.65 -3.23
CA ASP A 216 -15.35 20.57 -2.54
C ASP A 216 -14.66 21.85 -2.00
N VAL A 217 -13.59 22.30 -2.66
CA VAL A 217 -12.80 23.51 -2.34
C VAL A 217 -12.56 24.35 -3.61
N GLN A 218 -12.44 25.67 -3.47
CA GLN A 218 -12.42 26.60 -4.61
C GLN A 218 -11.19 27.50 -4.65
N THR A 219 -10.47 27.62 -3.53
CA THR A 219 -9.30 28.50 -3.38
C THR A 219 -8.09 27.75 -2.86
N VAL A 220 -6.89 28.29 -3.10
CA VAL A 220 -5.63 27.71 -2.59
C VAL A 220 -5.66 27.59 -1.06
N GLU A 221 -6.20 28.57 -0.36
CA GLU A 221 -6.30 28.53 1.11
C GLU A 221 -7.20 27.38 1.58
N GLU A 222 -8.37 27.23 0.97
CA GLU A 222 -9.28 26.12 1.28
C GLU A 222 -8.65 24.75 0.96
N PHE A 223 -7.90 24.65 -0.14
CA PHE A 223 -7.17 23.44 -0.48
C PHE A 223 -6.06 23.12 0.52
N ARG A 224 -5.29 24.12 0.99
CA ARG A 224 -4.27 23.90 2.03
C ARG A 224 -4.89 23.42 3.34
N GLN A 225 -6.03 23.98 3.74
CA GLN A 225 -6.75 23.53 4.93
C GLN A 225 -7.31 22.12 4.74
N TYR A 226 -7.89 21.82 3.58
CA TYR A 226 -8.37 20.47 3.24
C TYR A 226 -7.24 19.44 3.32
N ALA A 227 -6.09 19.73 2.72
CA ALA A 227 -4.91 18.87 2.78
C ALA A 227 -4.42 18.71 4.23
N TYR A 228 -4.35 19.79 5.01
CA TYR A 228 -3.98 19.72 6.41
C TYR A 228 -4.93 18.83 7.22
N ASP A 229 -6.25 19.00 7.04
CA ASP A 229 -7.26 18.22 7.77
C ASP A 229 -7.19 16.72 7.40
N LEU A 230 -6.95 16.42 6.12
CA LEU A 230 -6.74 15.05 5.63
C LEU A 230 -5.50 14.41 6.28
N LEU A 231 -4.35 15.08 6.22
CA LEU A 231 -3.11 14.60 6.83
C LEU A 231 -3.24 14.47 8.35
N MET A 232 -3.95 15.40 9.00
CA MET A 232 -4.16 15.35 10.45
C MET A 232 -5.08 14.18 10.84
N GLU A 233 -6.07 13.83 10.03
CA GLU A 233 -6.90 12.64 10.25
C GLU A 233 -6.06 11.35 10.15
N GLU A 234 -5.14 11.27 9.19
CA GLU A 234 -4.19 10.16 9.04
C GLU A 234 -3.21 10.05 10.22
N GLU A 235 -2.61 11.16 10.63
CA GLU A 235 -1.72 11.24 11.80
C GLU A 235 -2.45 10.85 13.08
N GLN A 236 -3.70 11.30 13.25
CA GLN A 236 -4.52 10.93 14.40
C GLN A 236 -4.86 9.43 14.39
N ALA A 237 -5.22 8.87 13.24
CA ALA A 237 -5.48 7.44 13.11
C ALA A 237 -4.23 6.60 13.43
N THR A 238 -3.06 7.04 12.96
CA THR A 238 -1.77 6.39 13.24
C THR A 238 -1.44 6.45 14.73
N ARG A 239 -1.60 7.62 15.35
CA ARG A 239 -1.41 7.80 16.79
C ARG A 239 -2.34 6.91 17.60
N ASP A 240 -3.62 6.84 17.24
CA ASP A 240 -4.61 6.03 17.95
C ASP A 240 -4.30 4.52 17.81
N ALA A 241 -3.91 4.07 16.62
CA ALA A 241 -3.45 2.69 16.41
C ALA A 241 -2.19 2.36 17.24
N ASN A 242 -1.23 3.28 17.31
CA ASN A 242 -0.04 3.12 18.15
C ASN A 242 -0.40 3.06 19.64
N ALA A 243 -1.39 3.84 20.08
CA ALA A 243 -1.87 3.81 21.46
C ALA A 243 -2.57 2.48 21.78
N GLU A 244 -3.42 1.98 20.87
CA GLU A 244 -4.07 0.67 21.00
C GLU A 244 -3.03 -0.45 21.12
N ALA A 245 -2.04 -0.46 20.22
CA ALA A 245 -0.96 -1.44 20.23
C ALA A 245 -0.14 -1.38 21.53
N ALA A 246 0.27 -0.18 21.96
CA ALA A 246 1.06 0.01 23.19
C ALA A 246 0.28 -0.41 24.44
N VAL A 247 -1.01 -0.10 24.51
CA VAL A 247 -1.88 -0.53 25.62
C VAL A 247 -1.99 -2.05 25.63
N LEU A 248 -2.27 -2.67 24.49
CA LEU A 248 -2.38 -4.12 24.39
C LEU A 248 -1.07 -4.83 24.77
N GLU A 249 0.06 -4.34 24.29
CA GLU A 249 1.38 -4.86 24.64
C GLU A 249 1.60 -4.80 26.17
N ALA A 250 1.31 -3.67 26.80
CA ALA A 250 1.43 -3.52 28.24
C ALA A 250 0.47 -4.44 29.02
N VAL A 251 -0.75 -4.63 28.53
CA VAL A 251 -1.73 -5.59 29.07
C VAL A 251 -1.18 -7.03 29.00
N MET A 252 -0.66 -7.42 27.85
CA MET A 252 -0.07 -8.75 27.64
C MET A 252 1.15 -8.97 28.52
N ALA A 253 2.02 -7.96 28.67
CA ALA A 253 3.19 -8.01 29.53
C ALA A 253 2.84 -8.16 31.02
N ASN A 254 1.67 -7.67 31.44
CA ASN A 254 1.16 -7.82 32.80
C ASN A 254 0.48 -9.19 33.04
N ALA A 255 0.10 -9.90 31.98
CA ALA A 255 -0.59 -11.19 32.06
C ALA A 255 0.41 -12.36 32.14
N GLN A 256 -0.06 -13.49 32.69
CA GLN A 256 0.65 -14.76 32.55
C GLN A 256 0.01 -15.55 31.41
N LEU A 257 0.80 -15.77 30.36
CA LEU A 257 0.37 -16.39 29.11
C LEU A 257 0.91 -17.82 29.03
N GLN A 258 0.08 -18.74 28.54
CA GLN A 258 0.46 -20.09 28.13
C GLN A 258 0.40 -20.21 26.61
N ASP A 259 0.96 -21.29 26.07
CA ASP A 259 0.87 -21.55 24.64
C ASP A 259 -0.59 -21.80 24.21
N PRO A 260 -1.05 -21.14 23.12
CA PRO A 260 -2.39 -21.35 22.59
C PRO A 260 -2.59 -22.77 22.05
N PRO A 261 -3.84 -23.23 21.86
CA PRO A 261 -4.11 -24.50 21.19
C PRO A 261 -3.41 -24.60 19.83
N GLU A 262 -2.85 -25.77 19.53
CA GLU A 262 -2.11 -26.00 18.28
C GLU A 262 -2.97 -25.75 17.03
N ASP A 263 -4.25 -26.10 17.06
CA ASP A 263 -5.19 -25.88 15.95
C ASP A 263 -5.42 -24.38 15.67
N MET A 264 -5.50 -23.56 16.72
CA MET A 264 -5.59 -22.09 16.59
C MET A 264 -4.31 -21.51 16.00
N THR A 265 -3.14 -21.91 16.52
CA THR A 265 -1.84 -21.47 15.99
C THR A 265 -1.67 -21.86 14.52
N ASN A 266 -2.08 -23.06 14.15
CA ASN A 266 -2.02 -23.54 12.77
C ASN A 266 -2.95 -22.72 11.86
N ARG A 267 -4.14 -22.32 12.32
CA ARG A 267 -5.04 -21.43 11.56
C ARG A 267 -4.38 -20.08 11.28
N TYR A 268 -3.81 -19.43 12.30
CA TYR A 268 -3.09 -18.16 12.11
C TYR A 268 -1.89 -18.31 11.19
N TYR A 269 -1.13 -19.39 11.36
CA TYR A 269 0.02 -19.71 10.51
C TYR A 269 -0.37 -19.89 9.04
N SER A 270 -1.40 -20.69 8.75
CA SER A 270 -1.90 -20.89 7.40
C SER A 270 -2.32 -19.57 6.76
N ARG A 271 -3.10 -18.74 7.46
CA ARG A 271 -3.52 -17.43 6.95
C ARG A 271 -2.34 -16.51 6.64
N MET A 272 -1.36 -16.46 7.53
CA MET A 272 -0.20 -15.60 7.34
C MET A 272 0.66 -16.07 6.17
N ILE A 273 0.87 -17.38 6.02
CA ILE A 273 1.58 -17.97 4.88
C ILE A 273 0.83 -17.75 3.57
N ASP A 274 -0.50 -17.92 3.55
CA ASP A 274 -1.30 -17.72 2.34
C ASP A 274 -1.23 -16.26 1.88
N ASN A 275 -1.34 -15.31 2.82
CA ASN A 275 -1.20 -13.88 2.54
C ASN A 275 0.20 -13.52 2.02
N MET A 276 1.26 -14.01 2.68
CA MET A 276 2.64 -13.79 2.25
C MET A 276 2.92 -14.44 0.89
N THR A 277 2.35 -15.61 0.61
CA THR A 277 2.48 -16.29 -0.68
C THR A 277 1.80 -15.51 -1.79
N TYR A 278 0.62 -14.95 -1.52
CA TYR A 278 -0.08 -14.08 -2.45
C TYR A 278 0.78 -12.86 -2.82
N TYR A 279 1.31 -12.14 -1.83
CA TYR A 279 2.19 -10.99 -2.10
C TYR A 279 3.49 -11.37 -2.79
N ALA A 280 4.13 -12.47 -2.39
CA ALA A 280 5.31 -12.99 -3.08
C ALA A 280 5.02 -13.20 -4.57
N SER A 281 3.86 -13.76 -4.90
CA SER A 281 3.45 -14.01 -6.29
C SER A 281 3.26 -12.72 -7.10
N ILE A 282 2.69 -11.66 -6.51
CA ILE A 282 2.52 -10.35 -7.16
C ILE A 282 3.87 -9.76 -7.55
N TYR A 283 4.86 -9.89 -6.66
CA TYR A 283 6.21 -9.39 -6.89
C TYR A 283 7.11 -10.37 -7.66
N GLY A 284 6.59 -11.52 -8.10
CA GLY A 284 7.34 -12.51 -8.88
C GLY A 284 8.38 -13.30 -8.08
N TYR A 285 8.24 -13.37 -6.76
CA TYR A 285 9.08 -14.15 -5.85
C TYR A 285 8.37 -15.43 -5.39
N ASP A 286 9.14 -16.46 -5.08
CA ASP A 286 8.65 -17.56 -4.25
C ASP A 286 8.62 -17.14 -2.77
N LEU A 287 7.86 -17.86 -1.95
CA LEU A 287 7.68 -17.54 -0.53
C LEU A 287 9.00 -17.53 0.25
N GLU A 288 9.91 -18.48 0.00
CA GLU A 288 11.18 -18.57 0.73
C GLU A 288 12.04 -17.34 0.43
N SER A 289 12.15 -16.95 -0.84
CA SER A 289 12.83 -15.73 -1.27
C SER A 289 12.19 -14.48 -0.65
N PHE A 290 10.85 -14.40 -0.65
CA PHE A 290 10.10 -13.26 -0.11
C PHE A 290 10.30 -13.09 1.41
N LEU A 291 10.29 -14.19 2.17
CA LEU A 291 10.57 -14.17 3.61
C LEU A 291 12.01 -13.75 3.88
N SER A 292 12.96 -14.33 3.15
CA SER A 292 14.39 -14.03 3.30
C SER A 292 14.71 -12.56 3.02
N MET A 293 14.08 -11.96 2.00
CA MET A 293 14.21 -10.53 1.68
C MET A 293 13.74 -9.62 2.81
N GLN A 294 12.73 -10.05 3.56
CA GLN A 294 12.21 -9.34 4.74
C GLN A 294 12.96 -9.68 6.03
N GLY A 295 14.01 -10.51 5.96
CA GLY A 295 14.75 -10.98 7.13
C GLY A 295 13.95 -11.94 8.01
N MET A 296 12.89 -12.54 7.49
CA MET A 296 12.00 -13.46 8.20
C MET A 296 12.38 -14.92 7.91
N SER A 297 11.99 -15.81 8.82
CA SER A 297 12.06 -17.26 8.67
C SER A 297 10.70 -17.91 8.92
N GLU A 298 10.51 -19.13 8.45
CA GLU A 298 9.30 -19.93 8.75
C GLU A 298 9.06 -20.07 10.26
N ASP A 299 10.14 -20.23 11.05
CA ASP A 299 10.06 -20.28 12.51
C ASP A 299 9.58 -18.95 13.10
N SER A 300 10.02 -17.80 12.56
CA SER A 300 9.54 -16.49 13.02
C SER A 300 8.07 -16.25 12.67
N VAL A 301 7.61 -16.77 11.52
CA VAL A 301 6.19 -16.75 11.13
C VAL A 301 5.37 -17.60 12.10
N ARG A 302 5.89 -18.77 12.48
CA ARG A 302 5.23 -19.66 13.44
C ARG A 302 5.15 -19.05 14.83
N GLU A 303 6.19 -18.37 15.32
CA GLU A 303 6.13 -17.64 16.59
C GLU A 303 5.11 -16.50 16.54
N SER A 304 5.11 -15.70 15.47
CA SER A 304 4.13 -14.62 15.29
C SER A 304 2.68 -15.14 15.28
N SER A 305 2.47 -16.35 14.73
CA SER A 305 1.16 -17.01 14.74
C SER A 305 0.74 -17.46 16.14
N ALA A 306 1.70 -17.89 16.96
CA ALA A 306 1.45 -18.20 18.36
C ALA A 306 1.16 -16.93 19.17
N ASP A 307 1.87 -15.83 18.90
CA ASP A 307 1.61 -14.53 19.53
C ASP A 307 0.21 -14.00 19.19
N ALA A 308 -0.23 -14.08 17.93
CA ALA A 308 -1.61 -13.76 17.55
C ALA A 308 -2.64 -14.60 18.32
N GLY A 309 -2.35 -15.90 18.54
CA GLY A 309 -3.15 -16.78 19.38
C GLY A 309 -3.18 -16.36 20.86
N ARG A 310 -2.04 -15.96 21.43
CA ARG A 310 -1.95 -15.46 22.82
C ARG A 310 -2.72 -14.15 22.97
N GLU A 311 -2.62 -13.26 21.98
CA GLU A 311 -3.28 -11.97 21.95
C GLU A 311 -4.81 -12.13 21.94
N ILE A 312 -5.35 -12.91 20.99
CA ILE A 312 -6.81 -13.10 20.87
C ILE A 312 -7.42 -13.77 22.11
N ILE A 313 -6.70 -14.73 22.73
CA ILE A 313 -7.15 -15.37 23.96
C ILE A 313 -7.09 -14.39 25.15
N THR A 314 -6.11 -13.49 25.17
CA THR A 314 -6.03 -12.44 26.19
C THR A 314 -7.20 -11.48 26.07
N MET A 315 -7.53 -11.07 24.84
CA MET A 315 -8.72 -10.25 24.57
C MET A 315 -10.01 -10.98 24.95
N GLN A 316 -10.13 -12.27 24.66
CA GLN A 316 -11.26 -13.09 25.11
C GLN A 316 -11.39 -13.11 26.64
N ALA A 317 -10.29 -13.26 27.37
CA ALA A 317 -10.32 -13.24 28.84
C ALA A 317 -10.83 -11.90 29.40
N ILE A 318 -10.48 -10.78 28.74
CA ILE A 318 -10.97 -9.44 29.11
C ILE A 318 -12.45 -9.31 28.74
N ALA A 319 -12.85 -9.79 27.56
CA ALA A 319 -14.26 -9.81 27.15
C ALA A 319 -15.13 -10.61 28.14
N ASP A 320 -14.63 -11.73 28.66
CA ASP A 320 -15.28 -12.52 29.69
C ASP A 320 -15.37 -11.82 31.04
N ALA A 321 -14.35 -11.07 31.42
CA ALA A 321 -14.36 -10.29 32.67
C ALA A 321 -15.33 -9.10 32.62
N GLU A 322 -15.48 -8.46 31.46
CA GLU A 322 -16.19 -7.18 31.29
C GLU A 322 -17.56 -7.33 30.60
N GLY A 323 -17.88 -8.49 30.06
CA GLY A 323 -19.14 -8.75 29.35
C GLY A 323 -19.17 -8.16 27.94
N LEU A 324 -18.06 -8.25 27.20
CA LEU A 324 -17.89 -7.66 25.86
C LEU A 324 -18.08 -8.67 24.71
N GLN A 325 -18.73 -9.80 24.96
CA GLN A 325 -18.96 -10.82 23.94
C GLN A 325 -19.78 -10.26 22.77
N VAL A 326 -19.55 -10.81 21.57
CA VAL A 326 -20.33 -10.51 20.37
C VAL A 326 -21.50 -11.49 20.29
N THR A 327 -22.71 -10.96 20.39
CA THR A 327 -23.94 -11.71 20.23
C THR A 327 -24.21 -12.03 18.75
N ASP A 328 -25.00 -13.07 18.49
CA ASP A 328 -25.42 -13.41 17.12
C ASP A 328 -26.18 -12.25 16.45
N GLU A 329 -27.00 -11.53 17.22
CA GLU A 329 -27.74 -10.36 16.73
C GLU A 329 -26.82 -9.21 16.32
N GLU A 330 -25.73 -8.96 17.08
CA GLU A 330 -24.72 -7.95 16.71
C GLU A 330 -23.97 -8.37 15.45
N LEU A 331 -23.57 -9.65 15.36
CA LEU A 331 -22.86 -10.19 14.21
C LEU A 331 -23.70 -10.10 12.93
N ASP A 332 -24.95 -10.55 12.97
CA ASP A 332 -25.84 -10.53 11.80
C ASP A 332 -26.10 -9.08 11.34
N ALA A 333 -26.32 -8.15 12.28
CA ALA A 333 -26.53 -6.74 11.96
C ALA A 333 -25.29 -6.09 11.31
N GLU A 334 -24.09 -6.44 11.76
CA GLU A 334 -22.84 -5.93 11.21
C GLU A 334 -22.59 -6.48 9.79
N ILE A 335 -22.82 -7.78 9.59
CA ILE A 335 -22.72 -8.42 8.27
C ILE A 335 -23.71 -7.78 7.28
N GLU A 336 -24.96 -7.56 7.67
CA GLU A 336 -25.96 -6.88 6.83
C GLU A 336 -25.54 -5.45 6.47
N SER A 337 -25.02 -4.69 7.45
CA SER A 337 -24.55 -3.32 7.26
C SER A 337 -23.36 -3.23 6.30
N ASN A 338 -22.41 -4.16 6.44
CA ASN A 338 -21.21 -4.19 5.60
C ASN A 338 -21.50 -4.71 4.20
N ALA A 339 -22.37 -5.72 4.03
CA ALA A 339 -22.84 -6.16 2.73
C ALA A 339 -23.41 -4.98 1.91
N ALA A 340 -24.28 -4.18 2.52
CA ALA A 340 -24.89 -3.02 1.87
C ALA A 340 -23.84 -1.95 1.51
N SER A 341 -22.85 -1.72 2.37
CA SER A 341 -21.81 -0.71 2.15
C SER A 341 -20.84 -1.12 1.05
N LEU A 342 -20.57 -2.42 0.92
CA LEU A 342 -19.69 -3.00 -0.10
C LEU A 342 -20.42 -3.29 -1.43
N GLY A 343 -21.71 -3.00 -1.52
CA GLY A 343 -22.49 -3.14 -2.75
C GLY A 343 -22.97 -4.57 -3.06
N TYR A 344 -22.93 -5.48 -2.08
CA TYR A 344 -23.55 -6.80 -2.22
C TYR A 344 -25.07 -6.66 -2.27
N GLU A 345 -25.71 -7.37 -3.20
CA GLU A 345 -27.17 -7.38 -3.33
C GLU A 345 -27.83 -8.22 -2.23
N ASP A 346 -27.11 -9.20 -1.68
CA ASP A 346 -27.58 -10.13 -0.65
C ASP A 346 -26.52 -10.28 0.46
N ALA A 347 -26.95 -10.08 1.72
CA ALA A 347 -26.09 -10.27 2.88
C ALA A 347 -25.68 -11.74 3.05
N GLU A 348 -26.46 -12.70 2.55
CA GLU A 348 -26.10 -14.12 2.61
C GLU A 348 -24.92 -14.45 1.69
N GLU A 349 -24.81 -13.78 0.54
CA GLU A 349 -23.66 -13.94 -0.37
C GLU A 349 -22.38 -13.39 0.30
N TYR A 350 -22.48 -12.22 0.91
CA TYR A 350 -21.37 -11.66 1.69
C TYR A 350 -20.99 -12.60 2.84
N ARG A 351 -21.97 -13.06 3.62
CA ARG A 351 -21.78 -13.99 4.73
C ARG A 351 -21.10 -15.29 4.28
N ALA A 352 -21.47 -15.84 3.13
CA ALA A 352 -20.88 -17.05 2.58
C ALA A 352 -19.41 -16.88 2.15
N SER A 353 -18.97 -15.65 1.87
CA SER A 353 -17.58 -15.33 1.56
C SER A 353 -16.69 -15.13 2.79
N LEU A 354 -17.30 -15.00 3.98
CA LEU A 354 -16.59 -14.72 5.22
C LEU A 354 -16.22 -16.00 5.97
N ASP A 355 -15.06 -15.96 6.61
CA ASP A 355 -14.83 -16.74 7.81
C ASP A 355 -15.64 -16.13 8.97
N VAL A 356 -16.89 -16.55 9.13
CA VAL A 356 -17.84 -15.94 10.08
C VAL A 356 -17.34 -15.97 11.52
N GLU A 357 -16.71 -17.06 11.95
CA GLU A 357 -16.20 -17.16 13.31
C GLU A 357 -14.98 -16.25 13.52
N GLY A 358 -14.06 -16.16 12.56
CA GLY A 358 -12.94 -15.21 12.63
C GLY A 358 -13.41 -13.75 12.53
N TYR A 359 -14.49 -13.50 11.80
CA TYR A 359 -15.13 -12.19 11.76
C TYR A 359 -15.75 -11.81 13.11
N ARG A 360 -16.33 -12.79 13.82
CA ARG A 360 -16.79 -12.58 15.21
C ARG A 360 -15.62 -12.31 16.17
N GLU A 361 -14.50 -13.02 16.02
CA GLU A 361 -13.28 -12.75 16.80
C GLU A 361 -12.80 -11.32 16.57
N TYR A 362 -12.76 -10.86 15.32
CA TYR A 362 -12.45 -9.47 14.97
C TYR A 362 -13.36 -8.47 15.68
N MET A 363 -14.69 -8.66 15.60
CA MET A 363 -15.64 -7.79 16.28
C MET A 363 -15.46 -7.76 17.81
N MET A 364 -15.04 -8.88 18.41
CA MET A 364 -14.76 -8.96 19.84
C MET A 364 -13.49 -8.19 20.19
N SER A 365 -12.42 -8.35 19.39
CA SER A 365 -11.18 -7.59 19.53
C SER A 365 -11.43 -6.09 19.49
N GLU A 366 -12.22 -5.61 18.52
CA GLU A 366 -12.60 -4.19 18.42
C GLU A 366 -13.27 -3.67 19.70
N LYS A 367 -14.23 -4.44 20.26
CA LYS A 367 -14.90 -4.08 21.52
C LYS A 367 -13.92 -4.05 22.70
N VAL A 368 -12.96 -4.96 22.74
CA VAL A 368 -11.94 -5.03 23.81
C VAL A 368 -10.91 -3.90 23.68
N LEU A 369 -10.39 -3.63 22.49
CA LEU A 369 -9.44 -2.56 22.23
C LEU A 369 -10.05 -1.20 22.59
N ALA A 370 -11.28 -0.93 22.13
CA ALA A 370 -12.00 0.28 22.50
C ALA A 370 -12.16 0.41 24.02
N PHE A 371 -12.50 -0.69 24.70
CA PHE A 371 -12.60 -0.72 26.16
C PHE A 371 -11.26 -0.45 26.85
N LEU A 372 -10.17 -1.06 26.38
CA LEU A 372 -8.83 -0.88 26.93
C LEU A 372 -8.39 0.58 26.77
N LEU A 373 -8.58 1.17 25.60
CA LEU A 373 -8.24 2.55 25.30
C LEU A 373 -9.05 3.53 26.16
N ASP A 374 -10.37 3.32 26.29
CA ASP A 374 -11.26 4.13 27.15
C ASP A 374 -10.85 4.10 28.63
N ASN A 375 -10.15 3.05 29.06
CA ASN A 375 -9.67 2.88 30.43
C ASN A 375 -8.16 3.12 30.59
N ALA A 376 -7.44 3.46 29.52
CA ALA A 376 -6.02 3.77 29.55
C ALA A 376 -5.76 5.25 29.82
N VAL A 377 -4.54 5.56 30.22
CA VAL A 377 -4.01 6.93 30.30
C VAL A 377 -2.99 7.05 29.18
N VAL A 378 -3.43 7.54 28.03
CA VAL A 378 -2.57 7.80 26.87
C VAL A 378 -2.08 9.24 26.93
N THR A 379 -0.77 9.42 27.03
CA THR A 379 -0.12 10.71 26.90
C THR A 379 0.59 10.83 25.56
N ASP A 380 0.70 12.06 25.07
CA ASP A 380 1.51 12.32 23.90
C ASP A 380 2.94 12.66 24.34
N ASN A 381 3.93 12.07 23.68
CA ASN A 381 5.31 12.52 23.76
C ASN A 381 5.37 13.98 23.28
N GLU A 382 6.18 14.83 23.93
CA GLU A 382 6.48 16.12 23.32
C GLU A 382 7.12 15.86 21.95
N PRO A 383 6.69 16.56 20.89
CA PRO A 383 7.32 16.40 19.59
C PRO A 383 8.80 16.71 19.76
N GLU A 384 9.68 15.75 19.45
CA GLU A 384 11.11 16.01 19.40
C GLU A 384 11.28 17.18 18.43
N THR A 385 11.68 18.33 18.97
CA THR A 385 12.09 19.44 18.11
C THR A 385 13.32 18.95 17.35
N ALA A 386 13.46 19.30 16.07
CA ALA A 386 14.61 18.90 15.24
C ALA A 386 16.00 19.23 15.84
N ALA A 387 16.06 20.01 16.93
CA ALA A 387 17.26 20.26 17.71
C ALA A 387 17.69 19.10 18.64
N GLU A 388 16.78 18.21 19.04
CA GLU A 388 17.08 17.05 19.90
C GLU A 388 17.56 15.83 19.11
N ALA A 389 16.98 15.58 17.93
CA ALA A 389 17.42 14.52 17.01
C ALA A 389 18.89 14.70 16.55
N ALA A 390 19.36 15.94 16.41
CA ALA A 390 20.77 16.23 16.09
C ALA A 390 21.71 16.08 17.30
N GLY A 391 21.17 16.10 18.52
CA GLY A 391 21.93 15.98 19.76
C GLY A 391 22.25 14.53 20.16
N THR A 392 21.37 13.58 19.82
CA THR A 392 21.53 12.15 20.07
C THR A 392 22.52 11.50 19.11
N GLU A 393 22.49 11.85 17.82
CA GLU A 393 23.43 11.30 16.82
C GLU A 393 24.90 11.72 17.09
N SER A 394 25.12 12.94 17.63
CA SER A 394 26.46 13.43 17.98
C SER A 394 26.99 12.89 19.30
N ALA A 395 26.14 12.37 20.20
CA ALA A 395 26.56 11.87 21.50
C ALA A 395 27.00 10.39 21.46
N GLU A 396 26.44 9.59 20.54
CA GLU A 396 26.83 8.19 20.36
C GLU A 396 28.17 8.02 19.64
N THR A 397 28.59 9.00 18.82
CA THR A 397 29.88 8.94 18.12
C THR A 397 31.08 9.34 18.97
N GLU A 398 30.91 10.14 20.04
CA GLU A 398 32.04 10.63 20.84
C GLU A 398 32.48 9.66 21.97
N THR A 399 31.65 8.69 22.34
CA THR A 399 31.99 7.72 23.41
C THR A 399 32.78 6.49 22.93
N ALA A 400 32.91 6.26 21.62
CA ALA A 400 33.58 5.07 21.06
C ALA A 400 35.10 5.22 20.80
N GLU A 401 35.67 6.43 20.80
CA GLU A 401 37.07 6.64 20.37
C GLU A 401 38.15 6.71 21.49
N THR A 402 37.83 6.55 22.78
CA THR A 402 38.82 6.79 23.86
C THR A 402 39.29 5.60 24.70
N GLU A 403 39.04 4.35 24.29
CA GLU A 403 39.64 3.17 24.96
C GLU A 403 40.28 2.17 23.99
N SER A 404 41.37 2.56 23.32
CA SER A 404 42.43 1.58 22.97
C SER A 404 43.75 2.25 22.56
N THR A 405 44.68 2.46 23.51
CA THR A 405 46.13 2.52 23.23
C THR A 405 46.92 2.05 24.46
N GLU A 406 47.29 0.76 24.44
CA GLU A 406 48.57 0.10 24.85
C GLU A 406 49.26 0.41 26.21
N PRO A 407 50.15 -0.47 26.74
CA PRO A 407 51.06 -1.40 26.02
C PRO A 407 51.11 -2.86 26.49
#